data_AF-A0A355B101-F1
#
_entry.id   AF-A0A355B101-F1
#
_cell.length_a   1.000
_cell.length_b   1.000
_cell.length_c   1.000
_cell.angle_alpha   90.00
_cell.angle_beta   90.00
_cell.angle_gamma   90.00
#
_symmetry.space_group_name_H-M   'P 1'
#
loop_
_entity.id
_entity.type
_entity.pdbx_description
1 polymer ?
#
loop_
_entity_poly.entity_id
_entity_poly.type
_entity_poly.pdbx_seq_one_letter_code
_entity_poly.pdbx_strand_id
1 'polypeptide(L)'
;MPEARASLEELENREEFVRRHNGPGEADIAAMLGALGLASLDELIERTVPASIVSDTPLAIGESLTEQEALARLKGLASKNRVFRSMIGMGYSGCHTPAVILRNILENPGWYTAYTPYQPEISQGRLEALLNFQTMIMDLTGMEITNASLLDEA
;
A
#
# COMPACT_ATOMS: atom_id res chain seq x y z
N MET A 1 48.27 -2.13 -0.92
CA MET A 1 47.29 -1.11 -1.37
C MET A 1 46.32 -0.91 -0.22
N PRO A 2 46.19 0.28 0.37
CA PRO A 2 45.15 0.49 1.37
C PRO A 2 43.79 0.35 0.68
N GLU A 3 42.89 -0.46 1.24
CA GLU A 3 41.51 -0.61 0.76
C GLU A 3 40.88 0.79 0.61
N ALA A 4 40.26 1.03 -0.54
CA ALA A 4 39.50 2.25 -0.77
C ALA A 4 38.42 2.34 0.31
N ARG A 5 38.46 3.41 1.11
CA ARG A 5 37.42 3.66 2.11
C ARG A 5 36.13 3.98 1.38
N ALA A 6 35.07 3.25 1.71
CA ALA A 6 33.73 3.52 1.20
C ALA A 6 33.35 5.00 1.48
N SER A 7 32.70 5.62 0.51
CA SER A 7 32.17 6.97 0.65
C SER A 7 31.00 6.99 1.66
N LEU A 8 30.69 8.16 2.21
CA LEU A 8 29.55 8.30 3.12
C LEU A 8 28.23 7.93 2.43
N GLU A 9 28.09 8.28 1.14
CA GLU A 9 26.91 7.96 0.34
C GLU A 9 26.71 6.46 0.15
N GLU A 10 27.80 5.70 -0.06
CA GLU A 10 27.75 4.23 -0.16
C GLU A 10 27.35 3.57 1.18
N LEU A 11 27.62 4.23 2.30
CA LEU A 11 27.25 3.74 3.64
C LEU A 11 25.80 4.10 4.04
N GLU A 12 25.15 5.02 3.34
CA GLU A 12 23.78 5.49 3.66
C GLU A 12 22.67 4.52 3.22
N ASN A 13 22.98 3.48 2.43
CA ASN A 13 22.04 2.45 1.95
C ASN A 13 20.69 3.01 1.50
N ARG A 14 20.71 3.96 0.57
CA ARG A 14 19.52 4.71 0.12
C ARG A 14 18.44 3.85 -0.57
N GLU A 15 18.78 2.62 -0.95
CA GLU A 15 17.89 1.66 -1.59
C GLU A 15 17.24 0.66 -0.61
N GLU A 16 17.42 0.84 0.70
CA GLU A 16 16.93 -0.10 1.72
C GLU A 16 15.44 -0.45 1.56
N PHE A 17 14.60 0.52 1.18
CA PHE A 17 13.17 0.30 0.98
C PHE A 17 12.88 -0.75 -0.10
N VAL A 18 13.65 -0.76 -1.20
CA VAL A 18 13.49 -1.74 -2.29
C VAL A 18 13.68 -3.16 -1.76
N ARG A 19 14.69 -3.36 -0.91
CA ARG A 19 14.97 -4.67 -0.30
C ARG A 19 13.91 -5.08 0.74
N ARG A 20 13.33 -4.13 1.49
CA ARG A 20 12.22 -4.42 2.42
C ARG A 20 10.91 -4.73 1.69
N HIS A 21 10.70 -4.14 0.51
CA HIS A 21 9.48 -4.29 -0.27
C HIS A 21 9.48 -5.56 -1.14
N ASN A 22 10.54 -5.77 -1.93
CA ASN A 22 10.67 -6.95 -2.77
C ASN A 22 11.07 -8.14 -1.90
N GLY A 23 10.30 -9.22 -1.86
CA GLY A 23 10.60 -10.38 -1.01
C GLY A 23 11.89 -11.13 -1.40
N PRO A 24 12.01 -11.63 -2.64
CA PRO A 24 13.15 -12.42 -3.10
C PRO A 24 14.49 -11.65 -3.05
N GLY A 25 15.52 -12.29 -2.49
CA GLY A 25 16.90 -11.81 -2.60
C GLY A 25 17.64 -12.38 -3.81
N GLU A 26 18.92 -12.04 -3.97
CA GLU A 26 19.74 -12.51 -5.10
C GLU A 26 19.78 -14.05 -5.24
N ALA A 27 19.93 -14.76 -4.12
CA ALA A 27 19.96 -16.22 -4.13
C ALA A 27 18.61 -16.83 -4.55
N ASP A 28 17.49 -16.26 -4.09
CA ASP A 28 16.15 -16.70 -4.48
C ASP A 28 15.92 -16.45 -5.97
N ILE A 29 16.32 -15.26 -6.46
CA ILE A 29 16.23 -14.88 -7.87
C ILE A 29 17.04 -15.86 -8.74
N ALA A 30 18.29 -16.16 -8.36
CA ALA A 30 19.12 -17.11 -9.07
C ALA A 30 18.50 -18.52 -9.11
N ALA A 31 17.93 -18.99 -7.99
CA ALA A 31 17.25 -20.28 -7.93
C ALA A 31 16.00 -20.33 -8.83
N MET A 32 15.18 -19.27 -8.82
CA MET A 32 13.99 -19.16 -9.67
C MET A 32 14.35 -19.09 -11.16
N LEU A 33 15.37 -18.32 -11.53
CA LEU A 33 15.87 -18.26 -12.91
C LEU A 33 16.41 -19.61 -13.38
N GLY A 34 17.15 -20.32 -12.50
CA GLY A 34 17.62 -21.68 -12.77
C GLY A 34 16.48 -22.67 -13.03
N ALA A 35 15.38 -22.58 -12.28
CA ALA A 35 14.19 -23.41 -12.50
C ALA A 35 13.49 -23.11 -13.84
N LEU A 36 13.59 -21.88 -14.33
CA LEU A 36 13.07 -21.44 -15.63
C LEU A 36 14.04 -21.68 -16.80
N GLY A 37 15.30 -22.05 -16.51
CA GLY A 37 16.35 -22.19 -17.51
C GLY A 37 16.78 -20.87 -18.15
N LEU A 38 16.70 -19.76 -17.41
CA LEU A 38 17.07 -18.43 -17.86
C LEU A 38 18.33 -17.93 -17.13
N ALA A 39 19.11 -17.07 -17.78
CA ALA A 39 20.38 -16.56 -17.26
C ALA A 39 20.22 -15.25 -16.46
N SER A 40 19.17 -14.46 -16.72
CA SER A 40 18.96 -13.16 -16.05
C SER A 40 17.49 -12.73 -16.01
N LEU A 41 17.20 -11.71 -15.20
CA LEU A 41 15.90 -11.03 -15.22
C LEU A 41 15.64 -10.30 -16.55
N ASP A 42 16.68 -9.77 -17.19
CA ASP A 42 16.55 -9.13 -18.50
C ASP A 42 16.08 -10.14 -19.56
N GLU A 43 16.67 -11.34 -19.58
CA GLU A 43 16.23 -12.42 -20.48
C GLU A 43 14.76 -12.82 -20.21
N LEU A 44 14.35 -12.87 -18.94
CA LEU A 44 12.95 -13.13 -18.57
C LEU A 44 12.01 -12.05 -19.14
N ILE A 45 12.37 -10.78 -19.02
CA ILE A 45 11.57 -9.65 -19.53
C ILE A 45 11.49 -9.71 -21.06
N GLU A 46 12.62 -9.88 -21.75
CA GLU A 46 12.69 -9.95 -23.22
C GLU A 46 11.83 -11.08 -23.80
N ARG A 47 11.77 -12.23 -23.12
CA ARG A 47 10.96 -13.38 -23.56
C ARG A 47 9.48 -13.26 -23.20
N THR A 48 9.10 -12.35 -22.30
CA THR A 48 7.74 -12.20 -21.79
C THR A 48 7.01 -11.00 -22.39
N VAL A 49 7.67 -9.85 -22.47
CA VAL A 49 7.07 -8.59 -22.91
C VAL A 49 7.48 -8.32 -24.36
N PRO A 50 6.54 -8.14 -25.31
CA PRO A 50 6.88 -7.83 -26.69
C PRO A 50 7.71 -6.55 -26.79
N ALA A 51 8.86 -6.61 -27.45
CA ALA A 51 9.78 -5.48 -27.60
C ALA A 51 9.11 -4.23 -28.23
N SER A 52 8.07 -4.42 -29.06
CA SER A 52 7.34 -3.32 -29.70
C SER A 52 6.57 -2.39 -28.74
N ILE A 53 6.38 -2.80 -27.48
CA ILE A 53 5.69 -2.00 -26.46
C ILE A 53 6.56 -1.70 -25.24
N VAL A 54 7.82 -2.13 -25.23
CA VAL A 54 8.77 -1.80 -24.16
C VAL A 54 9.31 -0.39 -24.39
N SER A 55 9.39 0.39 -23.31
CA SER A 55 10.03 1.71 -23.36
C SER A 55 11.54 1.56 -23.29
N ASP A 56 12.26 2.10 -24.27
CA ASP A 56 13.72 2.21 -24.24
C ASP A 56 14.21 3.33 -23.31
N THR A 57 13.29 4.15 -22.80
CA THR A 57 13.61 5.26 -21.89
C THR A 57 13.22 4.90 -20.46
N PRO A 58 14.15 5.00 -19.48
CA PRO A 58 13.82 4.87 -18.07
C PRO A 58 12.79 5.91 -17.61
N LEU A 59 12.03 5.58 -16.57
CA LEU A 59 11.06 6.51 -16.00
C LEU A 59 11.75 7.75 -15.42
N ALA A 60 11.34 8.94 -15.85
CA ALA A 60 11.86 10.22 -15.36
C ALA A 60 11.21 10.65 -14.02
N ILE A 61 11.42 9.86 -12.96
CA ILE A 61 10.77 10.05 -11.64
C ILE A 61 11.67 10.68 -10.56
N GLY A 62 12.93 10.97 -10.90
CA GLY A 62 13.93 11.52 -9.98
C GLY A 62 14.61 10.46 -9.11
N GLU A 63 15.45 10.90 -8.18
CA GLU A 63 16.17 10.01 -7.28
C GLU A 63 15.27 9.43 -6.18
N SER A 64 15.58 8.21 -5.75
CA SER A 64 14.93 7.56 -4.62
C SER A 64 15.20 8.31 -3.32
N LEU A 65 14.22 8.27 -2.41
CA LEU A 65 14.37 8.75 -1.04
C LEU A 65 14.41 7.55 -0.10
N THR A 66 15.14 7.69 1.01
CA THR A 66 14.98 6.78 2.14
C THR A 66 13.57 6.88 2.73
N GLU A 67 13.14 5.87 3.47
CA GLU A 67 11.83 5.87 4.14
C GLU A 67 11.67 7.08 5.08
N GLN A 68 12.74 7.43 5.81
CA GLN A 68 12.75 8.58 6.72
C GLN A 68 12.61 9.92 5.96
N GLU A 69 13.34 10.10 4.87
CA GLU A 69 13.26 11.30 4.04
C GLU A 69 11.89 11.44 3.37
N ALA A 70 11.32 10.34 2.88
CA ALA A 70 9.99 10.32 2.28
C ALA A 70 8.92 10.77 3.30
N LEU A 71 8.95 10.24 4.53
CA LEU A 71 8.04 10.65 5.60
C LEU A 71 8.24 12.12 6.00
N ALA A 72 9.48 12.58 6.13
CA ALA A 72 9.77 13.98 6.45
C ALA A 72 9.26 14.94 5.37
N ARG A 73 9.48 14.59 4.09
CA ARG A 73 8.98 15.34 2.94
C ARG A 73 7.46 15.40 2.92
N LEU A 74 6.77 14.26 3.08
CA LEU A 74 5.31 14.20 3.14
C LEU A 74 4.76 15.03 4.30
N LYS A 75 5.39 14.98 5.47
CA LYS A 75 5.02 15.81 6.63
C LYS A 75 5.15 17.31 6.34
N GLY A 76 6.22 17.72 5.66
CA GLY A 76 6.42 19.11 5.23
C GLY A 76 5.43 19.60 4.18
N LEU A 77 4.90 18.71 3.34
CA LEU A 77 3.78 19.02 2.44
C LEU A 77 2.47 19.14 3.21
N ALA A 78 2.17 18.17 4.07
CA ALA A 78 0.96 18.14 4.88
C ALA A 78 0.85 19.36 5.81
N SER A 79 1.97 19.90 6.32
CA SER A 79 1.97 21.10 7.17
C SER A 79 1.55 22.38 6.46
N LYS A 80 1.44 22.38 5.13
CA LYS A 80 0.90 23.51 4.35
C LYS A 80 -0.64 23.56 4.40
N ASN A 81 -1.30 22.46 4.77
CA ASN A 81 -2.74 22.41 4.92
C ASN A 81 -3.20 23.23 6.13
N ARG A 82 -4.34 23.90 6.00
CA ARG A 82 -4.97 24.64 7.10
C ARG A 82 -6.21 23.88 7.56
N VAL A 83 -6.16 23.32 8.76
CA VAL A 83 -7.29 22.60 9.36
C VAL A 83 -8.21 23.60 10.03
N PHE A 84 -9.44 23.75 9.50
CA PHE A 84 -10.46 24.63 10.05
C PHE A 84 -11.57 23.83 10.74
N ARG A 85 -12.33 24.51 11.60
CA ARG A 85 -13.66 24.03 11.98
C ARG A 85 -14.62 24.31 10.83
N SER A 86 -14.74 23.34 9.92
CA SER A 86 -15.59 23.45 8.74
C SER A 86 -17.03 23.12 9.08
N MET A 87 -17.93 24.08 8.91
CA MET A 87 -19.38 23.93 9.05
C MET A 87 -20.10 24.08 7.70
N ILE A 88 -19.44 23.63 6.62
CA ILE A 88 -19.94 23.75 5.24
C ILE A 88 -21.12 22.79 5.00
N GLY A 89 -21.11 21.61 5.62
CA GLY A 89 -22.10 20.56 5.38
C GLY A 89 -21.87 19.87 4.04
N MET A 90 -22.91 19.78 3.21
CA MET A 90 -22.85 19.18 1.87
C MET A 90 -22.35 17.72 1.86
N GLY A 91 -22.89 16.88 2.75
CA GLY A 91 -22.55 15.45 2.81
C GLY A 91 -21.33 15.11 3.67
N TYR A 92 -20.52 16.09 4.08
CA TYR A 92 -19.34 15.86 4.92
C TYR A 92 -19.45 16.63 6.24
N SER A 93 -19.38 15.89 7.36
CA SER A 93 -19.46 16.45 8.71
C SER A 93 -18.34 15.91 9.58
N GLY A 94 -17.70 16.78 10.37
CA GLY A 94 -16.68 16.36 11.31
C GLY A 94 -17.24 15.44 12.39
N CYS A 95 -16.55 14.34 12.67
CA CYS A 95 -16.91 13.38 13.72
C CYS A 95 -15.68 13.05 14.58
N HIS A 96 -15.91 12.52 15.78
CA HIS A 96 -14.84 12.00 16.63
C HIS A 96 -14.65 10.51 16.36
N THR A 97 -13.57 10.14 15.67
CA THR A 97 -13.19 8.73 15.52
C THR A 97 -12.67 8.19 16.85
N PRO A 98 -13.33 7.19 17.47
CA PRO A 98 -12.86 6.62 18.73
C PRO A 98 -11.44 6.07 18.59
N ALA A 99 -10.54 6.44 19.50
CA ALA A 99 -9.13 6.08 19.43
C ALA A 99 -8.88 4.56 19.37
N VAL A 100 -9.75 3.76 20.01
CA VAL A 100 -9.68 2.30 19.96
C VAL A 100 -9.94 1.74 18.56
N ILE A 101 -10.82 2.37 17.77
CA ILE A 101 -11.08 1.99 16.38
C ILE A 101 -9.93 2.43 15.49
N LEU A 102 -9.47 3.68 15.65
CA LEU A 102 -8.33 4.21 14.89
C LEU A 102 -7.10 3.30 15.04
N ARG A 103 -6.70 2.99 16.27
CA ARG A 103 -5.46 2.27 16.54
C ARG A 103 -5.52 0.78 16.21
N ASN A 104 -6.67 0.12 16.47
CA ASN A 104 -6.76 -1.35 16.41
C ASN A 104 -7.43 -1.88 15.13
N ILE A 105 -8.05 -1.01 14.33
CA ILE A 105 -8.66 -1.37 13.05
C ILE A 105 -7.95 -0.62 11.91
N LEU A 106 -8.03 0.72 11.89
CA LEU A 106 -7.51 1.50 10.75
C LEU A 106 -5.97 1.42 10.62
N GLU A 107 -5.25 1.46 11.74
CA GLU A 107 -3.79 1.38 11.79
C GLU A 107 -3.25 -0.05 12.03
N ASN A 108 -4.10 -1.07 11.85
CA ASN A 108 -3.73 -2.46 12.10
C ASN A 108 -3.68 -3.27 10.78
N PRO A 109 -2.50 -3.74 10.33
CA PRO A 109 -2.38 -4.50 9.09
C PRO A 109 -3.24 -5.76 9.07
N GLY A 110 -3.52 -6.39 10.23
CA GLY A 110 -4.42 -7.54 10.29
C GLY A 110 -5.85 -7.27 9.81
N TRP A 111 -6.26 -5.99 9.73
CA TRP A 111 -7.56 -5.58 9.21
C TRP A 111 -7.51 -5.05 7.77
N TYR A 112 -6.42 -4.38 7.37
CA TYR A 112 -6.36 -3.69 6.06
C TYR A 112 -5.55 -4.40 4.97
N THR A 113 -4.77 -5.45 5.27
CA THR A 113 -3.99 -6.16 4.24
C THR A 113 -4.77 -7.27 3.54
N ALA A 114 -5.84 -7.79 4.17
CA ALA A 114 -6.72 -8.77 3.54
C ALA A 114 -7.60 -8.11 2.47
N TYR A 115 -7.97 -8.87 1.44
CA TYR A 115 -8.85 -8.39 0.36
C TYR A 115 -10.28 -8.93 0.50
N THR A 116 -11.08 -8.83 -0.57
CA THR A 116 -12.47 -9.32 -0.65
C THR A 116 -12.60 -10.72 -0.05
N PRO A 117 -13.62 -10.98 0.79
CA PRO A 117 -13.81 -12.25 1.49
C PRO A 117 -14.33 -13.39 0.58
N TYR A 118 -13.58 -13.73 -0.48
CA TYR A 118 -13.90 -14.86 -1.35
C TYR A 118 -13.77 -16.22 -0.65
N GLN A 119 -12.96 -16.32 0.39
CA GLN A 119 -12.75 -17.54 1.19
C GLN A 119 -13.38 -17.35 2.58
N PRO A 120 -14.67 -17.67 2.78
CA PRO A 120 -15.42 -17.29 3.96
C PRO A 120 -14.88 -17.90 5.26
N GLU A 121 -14.35 -19.13 5.24
CA GLU A 121 -13.88 -19.88 6.41
C GLU A 121 -12.73 -19.17 7.14
N ILE A 122 -11.90 -18.45 6.39
CA ILE A 122 -10.77 -17.66 6.91
C ILE A 122 -11.06 -16.15 6.90
N SER A 123 -12.34 -15.77 6.76
CA SER A 123 -12.77 -14.38 6.60
C SER A 123 -13.93 -13.97 7.51
N GLN A 124 -14.33 -14.84 8.44
CA GLN A 124 -15.51 -14.63 9.28
C GLN A 124 -15.50 -13.31 10.04
N GLY A 125 -14.34 -12.88 10.58
CA GLY A 125 -14.27 -11.62 11.35
C GLY A 125 -14.71 -10.37 10.57
N ARG A 126 -14.27 -10.22 9.30
CA ARG A 126 -14.70 -9.08 8.47
C ARG A 126 -16.10 -9.26 7.88
N LEU A 127 -16.50 -10.50 7.59
CA LEU A 127 -17.87 -10.80 7.16
C LEU A 127 -18.89 -10.43 8.24
N GLU A 128 -18.60 -10.75 9.50
CA GLU A 128 -19.43 -10.35 10.64
C GLU A 128 -19.48 -8.83 10.80
N ALA A 129 -18.34 -8.14 10.67
CA ALA A 129 -18.32 -6.67 10.72
C ALA A 129 -19.15 -6.02 9.60
N LEU A 130 -19.12 -6.57 8.39
CA LEU A 130 -19.95 -6.11 7.26
C LEU A 130 -21.43 -6.43 7.49
N LEU A 131 -21.76 -7.58 8.09
CA LEU A 131 -23.14 -7.89 8.46
C LEU A 131 -23.65 -6.92 9.54
N ASN A 132 -22.82 -6.57 10.53
CA ASN A 132 -23.16 -5.55 11.52
C ASN A 132 -23.40 -4.17 10.87
N PHE A 133 -22.62 -3.80 9.86
CA PHE A 133 -22.88 -2.61 9.05
C PHE A 133 -24.24 -2.69 8.34
N GLN A 134 -24.57 -3.84 7.74
CA GLN A 134 -25.87 -4.05 7.10
C GLN A 134 -27.02 -3.92 8.09
N THR A 135 -26.92 -4.58 9.25
CA THR A 135 -27.92 -4.49 10.33
C THR A 135 -28.10 -3.06 10.81
N MET A 136 -27.01 -2.34 11.07
CA MET A 136 -27.06 -0.94 11.48
C MET A 136 -27.81 -0.07 10.45
N ILE A 137 -27.52 -0.24 9.15
CA ILE A 137 -28.20 0.52 8.10
C ILE A 137 -29.67 0.14 7.98
N MET A 138 -30.02 -1.16 8.06
CA MET A 138 -31.43 -1.61 8.05
C MET A 138 -32.21 -1.04 9.24
N ASP A 139 -31.65 -1.10 10.45
CA ASP A 139 -32.28 -0.57 11.67
C ASP A 139 -32.50 0.95 11.60
N LEU A 140 -31.52 1.70 11.05
CA LEU A 140 -31.60 3.16 10.94
C LEU A 140 -32.54 3.64 9.82
N THR A 141 -32.63 2.89 8.72
CA THR A 141 -33.42 3.28 7.54
C THR A 141 -34.82 2.66 7.52
N GLY A 142 -35.05 1.58 8.27
CA GLY A 142 -36.28 0.78 8.23
C GLY A 142 -36.42 -0.07 6.97
N MET A 143 -35.36 -0.22 6.17
CA MET A 143 -35.36 -1.05 4.95
C MET A 143 -35.15 -2.53 5.27
N GLU A 144 -35.71 -3.42 4.46
CA GLU A 144 -35.67 -4.87 4.71
C GLU A 144 -34.28 -5.50 4.46
N ILE A 145 -33.52 -4.95 3.51
CA ILE A 145 -32.20 -5.44 3.12
C ILE A 145 -31.31 -4.27 2.68
N THR A 146 -29.99 -4.45 2.81
CA THR A 146 -28.98 -3.51 2.31
C THR A 146 -27.72 -4.24 1.86
N ASN A 147 -26.87 -3.58 1.09
CA ASN A 147 -25.58 -4.12 0.66
C ASN A 147 -24.46 -3.82 1.69
N ALA A 148 -23.25 -4.26 1.39
CA ALA A 148 -22.08 -4.11 2.27
C ALA A 148 -21.25 -2.82 2.03
N SER A 149 -21.84 -1.81 1.36
CA SER A 149 -21.33 -0.45 1.01
C SER A 149 -21.48 -0.13 -0.50
N LEU A 150 -21.37 1.15 -0.83
CA LEU A 150 -21.12 1.69 -2.17
C LEU A 150 -19.91 2.67 -2.11
N LEU A 151 -19.64 3.40 -3.19
CA LEU A 151 -18.50 4.33 -3.27
C LEU A 151 -18.75 5.64 -2.49
N ASP A 152 -19.89 6.30 -2.73
CA ASP A 152 -20.29 7.58 -2.12
C ASP A 152 -21.82 7.81 -2.26
N GLU A 153 -22.32 8.99 -1.84
CA GLU A 153 -23.76 9.34 -1.74
C GLU A 153 -24.42 9.73 -3.09
N ALA A 154 -23.78 10.62 -3.85
CA ALA A 154 -24.24 11.31 -5.08
C ALA A 154 -25.48 12.23 -4.96
#